data_AF-A0A849YWR3-F1
#
_entry.id   AF-A0A849YWR3-F1
#
_cell.length_a   1.000
_cell.length_b   1.000
_cell.length_c   1.000
_cell.angle_alpha   90.00
_cell.angle_beta   90.00
_cell.angle_gamma   90.00
#
_symmetry.space_group_name_H-M   'P 1'
#
loop_
_entity.id
_entity.type
_entity.pdbx_description
1 polymer ?
#
loop_
_entity_poly.entity_id
_entity_poly.type
_entity_poly.pdbx_seq_one_letter_code
_entity_poly.pdbx_strand_id
1 'polypeptide(L)'
;MKRSLGLGLVGAVLFVPISASAEVVWVGDFEGGNLDEWSGVLNGETISVVGDPTSSGTQAGRIQLTNDSVWPNGLKRVELNHRPDDARTAEGAQTFFAWSFYLPETLPDDPSQQIGYWESNQSYQQMMAFEVSGENIRFDTRQPQNQNHWNQDGVVTAGTWHRIAMRIFWSKDPAQGQVDVWFDGEQVVTGAGAKTLADDNAHFTQVGLLRGAFEFNDSPVIVIDDAAEGDTLEDVRPDALSEGTGGSGGSGPGPATTAAATTGSGPSSSAATGAGATTGSGAGGGAAEDGDADDDGCRSSTGGFAGAWALLARAIAA
;
A
#
# COMPACT_ATOMS: atom_id res chain seq x y z
N MET A 1 51.35 -65.76 -16.55
CA MET A 1 50.30 -64.87 -17.10
C MET A 1 50.20 -63.65 -16.19
N LYS A 2 50.42 -62.45 -16.74
CA LYS A 2 50.31 -61.16 -16.04
C LYS A 2 48.95 -60.52 -16.37
N ARG A 3 48.52 -59.62 -15.48
CA ARG A 3 47.52 -58.52 -15.60
C ARG A 3 46.25 -58.76 -14.77
N SER A 4 45.66 -57.78 -14.11
CA SER A 4 46.08 -56.45 -13.61
C SER A 4 44.92 -55.99 -12.71
N LEU A 5 45.21 -55.50 -11.52
CA LEU A 5 44.22 -54.94 -10.60
C LEU A 5 43.86 -53.53 -11.08
N GLY A 6 42.61 -53.31 -11.50
CA GLY A 6 42.10 -51.99 -11.89
C GLY A 6 41.66 -51.21 -10.66
N LEU A 7 42.37 -50.13 -10.36
CA LEU A 7 42.03 -49.17 -9.31
C LEU A 7 40.98 -48.19 -9.88
N GLY A 8 39.74 -48.28 -9.42
CA GLY A 8 38.67 -47.36 -9.79
C GLY A 8 38.80 -46.04 -9.02
N LEU A 9 39.07 -44.96 -9.72
CA LEU A 9 39.07 -43.60 -9.17
C LEU A 9 37.63 -43.08 -9.15
N VAL A 10 37.01 -42.98 -7.97
CA VAL A 10 35.72 -42.30 -7.80
C VAL A 10 36.00 -40.80 -7.67
N GLY A 11 35.72 -40.04 -8.73
CA GLY A 11 35.79 -38.58 -8.71
C GLY A 11 34.60 -37.99 -7.97
N ALA A 12 34.85 -37.30 -6.86
CA ALA A 12 33.83 -36.52 -6.16
C ALA A 12 33.51 -35.25 -6.97
N VAL A 13 32.28 -35.14 -7.46
CA VAL A 13 31.76 -33.92 -8.08
C VAL A 13 31.34 -32.97 -6.95
N LEU A 14 32.09 -31.88 -6.77
CA LEU A 14 31.72 -30.80 -5.87
C LEU A 14 30.66 -29.94 -6.58
N PHE A 15 29.42 -30.00 -6.10
CA PHE A 15 28.38 -29.04 -6.49
C PHE A 15 28.62 -27.73 -5.76
N VAL A 16 29.04 -26.70 -6.47
CA VAL A 16 29.05 -25.33 -5.95
C VAL A 16 27.60 -24.83 -6.03
N PRO A 17 26.97 -24.44 -4.91
CA PRO A 17 25.66 -23.80 -4.97
C PRO A 17 25.81 -22.47 -5.69
N ILE A 18 25.14 -22.34 -6.83
CA ILE A 18 24.94 -21.03 -7.47
C ILE A 18 23.86 -20.36 -6.64
N SER A 19 24.24 -19.37 -5.82
CA SER A 19 23.26 -18.45 -5.26
C SER A 19 22.68 -17.66 -6.42
N ALA A 20 21.39 -17.84 -6.70
CA ALA A 20 20.67 -16.90 -7.55
C ALA A 20 20.74 -15.53 -6.87
N SER A 21 21.28 -14.54 -7.56
CA SER A 21 21.15 -13.16 -7.10
C SER A 21 19.71 -12.76 -7.31
N ALA A 22 19.06 -12.23 -6.28
CA ALA A 22 17.87 -11.41 -6.44
C ALA A 22 18.23 -10.29 -7.44
N GLU A 23 17.49 -10.18 -8.53
CA GLU A 23 17.65 -9.16 -9.56
C GLU A 23 16.29 -8.51 -9.78
N VAL A 24 16.19 -7.24 -9.37
CA VAL A 24 14.98 -6.44 -9.57
C VAL A 24 14.78 -6.23 -11.06
N VAL A 25 13.58 -6.53 -11.55
CA VAL A 25 13.22 -6.48 -12.97
C VAL A 25 12.89 -5.05 -13.40
N TRP A 26 12.21 -4.31 -12.53
CA TRP A 26 11.86 -2.91 -12.76
C TRP A 26 11.81 -2.15 -11.44
N VAL A 27 12.14 -0.85 -11.49
CA VAL A 27 12.14 0.07 -10.35
C VAL A 27 11.43 1.36 -10.74
N GLY A 28 10.56 1.85 -9.85
CA GLY A 28 9.99 3.19 -9.86
C GLY A 28 10.21 3.85 -8.50
N ASP A 29 11.39 4.44 -8.31
CA ASP A 29 11.86 5.04 -7.05
C ASP A 29 12.06 6.56 -7.15
N PHE A 30 11.82 7.15 -8.32
CA PHE A 30 11.93 8.59 -8.59
C PHE A 30 13.34 9.17 -8.45
N GLU A 31 14.39 8.35 -8.29
CA GLU A 31 15.75 8.85 -8.10
C GLU A 31 16.29 9.57 -9.35
N GLY A 32 15.67 9.34 -10.51
CA GLY A 32 15.88 10.16 -11.72
C GLY A 32 15.41 11.62 -11.60
N GLY A 33 14.69 11.98 -10.53
CA GLY A 33 14.12 13.31 -10.31
C GLY A 33 12.94 13.65 -11.22
N ASN A 34 12.32 12.64 -11.85
CA ASN A 34 11.22 12.79 -12.80
C ASN A 34 10.30 11.54 -12.75
N LEU A 35 9.35 11.42 -13.68
CA LEU A 35 8.36 10.33 -13.73
C LEU A 35 8.64 9.30 -14.85
N ASP A 36 9.78 9.36 -15.53
CA ASP A 36 10.07 8.61 -16.76
C ASP A 36 10.21 7.09 -16.53
N GLU A 37 10.40 6.66 -15.29
CA GLU A 37 10.40 5.25 -14.88
C GLU A 37 9.03 4.58 -15.03
N TRP A 38 7.95 5.38 -14.95
CA TRP A 38 6.58 4.91 -15.02
C TRP A 38 6.09 4.86 -16.47
N SER A 39 5.35 3.82 -16.81
CA SER A 39 4.81 3.61 -18.16
C SER A 39 3.71 4.59 -18.55
N GLY A 40 3.10 5.26 -17.58
CA GLY A 40 2.05 6.24 -17.81
C GLY A 40 1.72 7.06 -16.58
N VAL A 41 1.19 8.25 -16.81
CA VAL A 41 0.80 9.22 -15.79
C VAL A 41 -0.62 9.68 -16.08
N LEU A 42 -1.51 9.62 -15.09
CA LEU A 42 -2.89 10.11 -15.18
C LEU A 42 -3.05 11.36 -14.31
N ASN A 43 -3.53 12.46 -14.90
CA ASN A 43 -3.72 13.76 -14.23
C ASN A 43 -2.43 14.25 -13.51
N GLY A 44 -1.31 14.17 -14.22
CA GLY A 44 0.04 14.38 -13.70
C GLY A 44 0.37 15.80 -13.22
N GLU A 45 -0.51 16.78 -13.47
CA GLU A 45 -0.33 18.18 -13.05
C GLU A 45 -0.22 18.35 -11.53
N THR A 46 -0.71 17.35 -10.78
CA THR A 46 -0.73 17.30 -9.31
C THR A 46 0.22 16.25 -8.73
N ILE A 47 1.16 15.77 -9.56
CA ILE A 47 2.25 14.90 -9.16
C ILE A 47 3.55 15.71 -9.15
N SER A 48 4.33 15.58 -8.08
CA SER A 48 5.64 16.20 -7.95
C SER A 48 6.64 15.23 -7.34
N VAL A 49 7.87 15.24 -7.85
CA VAL A 49 8.97 14.55 -7.17
C VAL A 49 9.48 15.43 -6.03
N VAL A 50 9.58 14.85 -4.83
CA VAL A 50 9.97 15.53 -3.58
C VAL A 50 11.18 14.84 -2.95
N GLY A 51 11.94 15.55 -2.13
CA GLY A 51 13.09 14.99 -1.40
C GLY A 51 12.84 14.72 0.09
N ASP A 52 11.61 14.93 0.57
CA ASP A 52 11.18 14.64 1.93
C ASP A 52 9.63 14.60 1.96
N PRO A 53 8.99 13.55 2.53
CA PRO A 53 9.61 12.32 3.02
C PRO A 53 10.07 11.41 1.87
N THR A 54 11.04 10.54 2.15
CA THR A 54 11.47 9.44 1.25
C THR A 54 11.53 8.14 2.05
N SER A 55 11.20 7.02 1.41
CA SER A 55 11.26 5.69 2.03
C SER A 55 12.64 5.07 1.85
N SER A 56 13.25 5.36 0.70
CA SER A 56 14.59 4.99 0.30
C SER A 56 15.23 6.16 -0.46
N GLY A 57 16.53 6.08 -0.74
CA GLY A 57 17.18 7.08 -1.59
C GLY A 57 17.01 8.54 -1.12
N THR A 58 16.74 9.42 -2.07
CA THR A 58 16.65 10.88 -1.88
C THR A 58 15.44 11.50 -2.55
N GLN A 59 14.64 10.76 -3.31
CA GLN A 59 13.45 11.24 -3.99
C GLN A 59 12.23 10.36 -3.67
N ALA A 60 11.04 10.91 -3.86
CA ALA A 60 9.76 10.20 -3.78
C ALA A 60 8.70 10.91 -4.61
N GLY A 61 7.64 10.22 -5.02
CA GLY A 61 6.53 10.79 -5.76
C GLY A 61 5.40 11.25 -4.84
N ARG A 62 5.19 12.57 -4.72
CA ARG A 62 4.02 13.14 -4.02
C ARG A 62 2.86 13.31 -4.99
N ILE A 63 1.72 12.71 -4.67
CA ILE A 63 0.48 12.71 -5.44
C ILE A 63 -0.61 13.40 -4.64
N GLN A 64 -1.30 14.37 -5.24
CA GLN A 64 -2.41 15.08 -4.62
C GLN A 64 -3.67 14.97 -5.46
N LEU A 65 -4.75 14.46 -4.87
CA LEU A 65 -6.04 14.39 -5.55
C LEU A 65 -6.80 15.71 -5.39
N THR A 66 -7.40 16.18 -6.49
CA THR A 66 -8.24 17.38 -6.51
C THR A 66 -9.54 17.12 -7.27
N ASN A 67 -10.55 17.97 -7.11
CA ASN A 67 -11.78 17.87 -7.90
C ASN A 67 -11.54 18.06 -9.41
N ASP A 68 -10.44 18.69 -9.81
CA ASP A 68 -10.07 18.86 -11.22
C ASP A 68 -9.42 17.62 -11.84
N SER A 69 -9.03 16.64 -11.03
CA SER A 69 -8.40 15.37 -11.45
C SER A 69 -9.43 14.40 -12.06
N VAL A 70 -10.23 14.86 -13.02
CA VAL A 70 -11.38 14.13 -13.58
C VAL A 70 -10.97 13.27 -14.77
N TRP A 71 -11.32 12.00 -14.75
CA TRP A 71 -11.21 11.09 -15.88
C TRP A 71 -12.48 11.12 -16.76
N PRO A 72 -12.45 10.75 -18.06
CA PRO A 72 -13.63 10.84 -18.93
C PRO A 72 -14.90 10.11 -18.45
N ASN A 73 -14.78 9.13 -17.54
CA ASN A 73 -15.92 8.46 -16.92
C ASN A 73 -16.43 9.13 -15.63
N GLY A 74 -15.91 10.31 -15.29
CA GLY A 74 -16.27 11.10 -14.11
C GLY A 74 -15.51 10.76 -12.84
N LEU A 75 -14.75 9.65 -12.80
CA LEU A 75 -13.93 9.29 -11.64
C LEU A 75 -12.86 10.35 -11.39
N LYS A 76 -12.50 10.53 -10.11
CA LYS A 76 -11.43 11.43 -9.69
C LYS A 76 -10.19 10.60 -9.43
N ARG A 77 -9.10 10.83 -10.16
CA ARG A 77 -7.89 9.99 -10.06
C ARG A 77 -6.61 10.71 -10.42
N VAL A 78 -5.53 10.42 -9.70
CA VAL A 78 -4.16 10.85 -10.01
C VAL A 78 -3.24 9.67 -9.74
N GLU A 79 -2.66 9.09 -10.78
CA GLU A 79 -2.04 7.77 -10.69
C GLU A 79 -0.86 7.62 -11.64
N LEU A 80 0.05 6.73 -11.26
CA LEU A 80 1.17 6.27 -12.04
C LEU A 80 0.95 4.81 -12.43
N ASN A 81 1.32 4.46 -13.66
CA ASN A 81 1.08 3.14 -14.22
C ASN A 81 2.40 2.43 -14.46
N HIS A 82 2.50 1.17 -14.02
CA HIS A 82 3.56 0.26 -14.44
C HIS A 82 2.99 -0.83 -15.36
N ARG A 83 3.48 -0.88 -16.60
CA ARG A 83 3.12 -1.87 -17.62
C ARG A 83 4.32 -2.80 -17.84
N PRO A 84 4.35 -3.98 -17.21
CA PRO A 84 5.42 -4.94 -17.46
C PRO A 84 5.31 -5.52 -18.87
N ASP A 85 6.35 -6.22 -19.32
CA ASP A 85 6.29 -7.03 -20.54
C ASP A 85 5.10 -8.01 -20.49
N ASP A 86 4.41 -8.20 -21.62
CA ASP A 86 3.20 -9.04 -21.70
C ASP A 86 3.40 -10.46 -21.12
N ALA A 87 4.60 -11.04 -21.29
CA ALA A 87 4.93 -12.37 -20.78
C ALA A 87 4.90 -12.46 -19.25
N ARG A 88 5.08 -11.35 -18.53
CA ARG A 88 5.07 -11.31 -17.07
C ARG A 88 3.67 -11.43 -16.49
N THR A 89 2.64 -11.04 -17.24
CA THR A 89 1.24 -11.22 -16.86
C THR A 89 0.52 -12.24 -17.75
N ALA A 90 1.25 -13.11 -18.44
CA ALA A 90 0.65 -14.17 -19.24
C ALA A 90 0.05 -15.29 -18.35
N GLU A 91 -0.83 -16.11 -18.93
CA GLU A 91 -1.38 -17.29 -18.24
C GLU A 91 -0.26 -18.19 -17.70
N GLY A 92 -0.31 -18.49 -16.41
CA GLY A 92 0.68 -19.30 -15.68
C GLY A 92 1.93 -18.53 -15.25
N ALA A 93 2.04 -17.23 -15.55
CA ALA A 93 3.14 -16.40 -15.08
C ALA A 93 3.00 -16.08 -13.59
N GLN A 94 4.13 -15.72 -12.98
CA GLN A 94 4.17 -15.24 -11.60
C GLN A 94 4.95 -13.92 -11.56
N THR A 95 4.38 -12.92 -10.89
CA THR A 95 5.07 -11.65 -10.65
C THR A 95 5.08 -11.31 -9.18
N PHE A 96 6.15 -10.66 -8.74
CA PHE A 96 6.18 -9.94 -7.49
C PHE A 96 6.16 -8.45 -7.78
N PHE A 97 5.35 -7.71 -7.02
CA PHE A 97 5.29 -6.26 -7.11
C PHE A 97 5.16 -5.68 -5.72
N ALA A 98 5.89 -4.60 -5.44
CA ALA A 98 5.77 -3.87 -4.20
C ALA A 98 5.86 -2.36 -4.43
N TRP A 99 5.34 -1.58 -3.50
CA TRP A 99 5.58 -0.15 -3.39
C TRP A 99 5.42 0.28 -1.94
N SER A 100 6.11 1.36 -1.60
CA SER A 100 5.96 2.03 -0.31
C SER A 100 5.02 3.23 -0.47
N PHE A 101 4.25 3.51 0.57
CA PHE A 101 3.41 4.70 0.63
C PHE A 101 3.47 5.38 1.99
N TYR A 102 3.29 6.69 1.98
CA TYR A 102 3.25 7.55 3.16
C TYR A 102 2.06 8.49 3.03
N LEU A 103 1.32 8.64 4.11
CA LEU A 103 0.20 9.58 4.20
C LEU A 103 0.60 10.75 5.10
N PRO A 104 0.70 11.98 4.56
CA PRO A 104 0.96 13.16 5.40
C PRO A 104 -0.15 13.40 6.42
N GLU A 105 -1.39 13.06 6.07
CA GLU A 105 -2.58 13.12 6.91
C GLU A 105 -3.42 11.87 6.67
N THR A 106 -4.19 11.44 7.67
CA THR A 106 -5.13 10.32 7.54
C THR A 106 -6.13 10.60 6.41
N LEU A 107 -6.34 9.62 5.52
CA LEU A 107 -7.28 9.78 4.42
C LEU A 107 -8.73 9.86 4.95
N PRO A 108 -9.63 10.59 4.27
CA PRO A 108 -11.06 10.55 4.57
C PRO A 108 -11.63 9.14 4.69
N ASP A 109 -12.51 8.92 5.68
CA ASP A 109 -13.20 7.64 5.88
C ASP A 109 -14.21 7.34 4.76
N ASP A 110 -14.93 8.37 4.29
CA ASP A 110 -16.01 8.18 3.31
C ASP A 110 -15.87 9.11 2.08
N PRO A 111 -15.92 8.56 0.86
CA PRO A 111 -15.69 7.15 0.55
C PRO A 111 -14.21 6.79 0.59
N SER A 112 -13.97 5.48 0.62
CA SER A 112 -12.65 4.89 0.48
C SER A 112 -11.93 5.36 -0.80
N GLN A 113 -10.60 5.28 -0.74
CA GLN A 113 -9.71 5.63 -1.83
C GLN A 113 -8.95 4.38 -2.24
N GLN A 114 -8.95 4.06 -3.54
CA GLN A 114 -8.05 3.03 -4.06
C GLN A 114 -6.65 3.62 -4.15
N ILE A 115 -5.68 2.92 -3.56
CA ILE A 115 -4.27 3.37 -3.54
C ILE A 115 -3.36 2.54 -4.44
N GLY A 116 -3.82 1.35 -4.85
CA GLY A 116 -3.13 0.48 -5.78
C GLY A 116 -4.05 -0.61 -6.30
N TYR A 117 -3.98 -0.93 -7.59
CA TYR A 117 -4.78 -1.99 -8.19
C TYR A 117 -4.23 -2.49 -9.53
N TRP A 118 -4.76 -3.62 -9.98
CA TRP A 118 -4.41 -4.25 -11.25
C TRP A 118 -5.61 -4.31 -12.18
N GLU A 119 -5.38 -4.00 -13.45
CA GLU A 119 -6.41 -4.09 -14.48
C GLU A 119 -5.87 -4.64 -15.80
N SER A 120 -6.76 -5.25 -16.58
CA SER A 120 -6.46 -5.69 -17.94
C SER A 120 -6.27 -4.51 -18.87
N ASN A 121 -5.19 -4.53 -19.64
CA ASN A 121 -4.98 -3.59 -20.73
C ASN A 121 -6.10 -3.72 -21.77
N GLN A 122 -6.50 -2.60 -22.36
CA GLN A 122 -7.59 -2.48 -23.34
C GLN A 122 -9.01 -2.77 -22.82
N SER A 123 -9.23 -3.80 -22.00
CA SER A 123 -10.57 -4.11 -21.48
C SER A 123 -10.91 -3.37 -20.17
N TYR A 124 -9.89 -2.87 -19.47
CA TYR A 124 -10.01 -2.11 -18.22
C TYR A 124 -10.81 -2.84 -17.13
N GLN A 125 -10.77 -4.17 -17.17
CA GLN A 125 -11.35 -5.00 -16.12
C GLN A 125 -10.38 -5.04 -14.94
N GLN A 126 -10.76 -4.39 -13.84
CA GLN A 126 -10.01 -4.42 -12.60
C GLN A 126 -10.08 -5.81 -11.96
N MET A 127 -8.94 -6.33 -11.53
CA MET A 127 -8.79 -7.69 -11.01
C MET A 127 -8.65 -7.73 -9.50
N MET A 128 -7.94 -6.78 -8.91
CA MET A 128 -7.74 -6.68 -7.46
C MET A 128 -7.32 -5.26 -7.08
N ALA A 129 -7.57 -4.85 -5.85
CA ALA A 129 -7.28 -3.50 -5.37
C ALA A 129 -6.99 -3.44 -3.86
N PHE A 130 -6.21 -2.45 -3.47
CA PHE A 130 -6.12 -1.95 -2.10
C PHE A 130 -6.94 -0.68 -1.95
N GLU A 131 -7.74 -0.65 -0.90
CA GLU A 131 -8.55 0.50 -0.54
C GLU A 131 -8.24 0.95 0.88
N VAL A 132 -8.10 2.27 1.06
CA VAL A 132 -7.89 2.91 2.35
C VAL A 132 -9.08 3.81 2.68
N SER A 133 -9.53 3.76 3.92
CA SER A 133 -10.61 4.56 4.50
C SER A 133 -10.18 4.91 5.92
N GLY A 134 -9.82 6.17 6.18
CA GLY A 134 -9.22 6.49 7.46
C GLY A 134 -7.89 5.78 7.68
N GLU A 135 -7.82 5.07 8.81
CA GLU A 135 -6.70 4.20 9.19
C GLU A 135 -6.95 2.72 8.81
N ASN A 136 -8.09 2.42 8.18
CA ASN A 136 -8.42 1.10 7.67
C ASN A 136 -7.81 0.89 6.30
N ILE A 137 -7.29 -0.32 6.06
CA ILE A 137 -6.93 -0.79 4.74
C ILE A 137 -7.56 -2.15 4.48
N ARG A 138 -7.97 -2.38 3.24
CA ARG A 138 -8.45 -3.68 2.79
C ARG A 138 -7.85 -4.06 1.44
N PHE A 139 -7.77 -5.37 1.21
CA PHE A 139 -7.42 -5.96 -0.07
C PHE A 139 -8.57 -6.82 -0.59
N ASP A 140 -8.98 -6.56 -1.83
CA ASP A 140 -10.07 -7.27 -2.50
C ASP A 140 -9.64 -7.79 -3.86
N THR A 141 -10.07 -9.01 -4.22
CA THR A 141 -10.11 -9.47 -5.62
C THR A 141 -11.50 -9.23 -6.19
N ARG A 142 -11.60 -8.93 -7.49
CA ARG A 142 -12.85 -8.53 -8.15
C ARG A 142 -13.48 -9.64 -9.00
N GLN A 143 -12.71 -10.67 -9.35
CA GLN A 143 -13.13 -11.75 -10.25
C GLN A 143 -12.80 -13.13 -9.64
N PRO A 144 -13.66 -14.15 -9.84
CA PRO A 144 -14.92 -14.14 -10.60
C PRO A 144 -16.07 -13.44 -9.86
N GLN A 145 -15.85 -13.07 -8.60
CA GLN A 145 -16.75 -12.28 -7.77
C GLN A 145 -15.90 -11.41 -6.84
N ASN A 146 -16.47 -10.31 -6.37
CA ASN A 146 -15.81 -9.49 -5.35
C ASN A 146 -15.62 -10.31 -4.07
N GLN A 147 -14.38 -10.37 -3.59
CA GLN A 147 -14.03 -11.03 -2.36
C GLN A 147 -13.00 -10.20 -1.60
N ASN A 148 -13.33 -9.90 -0.34
CA ASN A 148 -12.39 -9.33 0.62
C ASN A 148 -11.54 -10.44 1.21
N HIS A 149 -10.21 -10.33 1.09
CA HIS A 149 -9.26 -11.32 1.64
C HIS A 149 -8.58 -10.81 2.90
N TRP A 150 -8.48 -9.50 3.04
CA TRP A 150 -7.90 -8.84 4.21
C TRP A 150 -8.56 -7.49 4.42
N ASN A 151 -8.80 -7.15 5.68
CA ASN A 151 -9.42 -5.90 6.11
C ASN A 151 -8.99 -5.63 7.55
N GLN A 152 -8.26 -4.54 7.75
CA GLN A 152 -7.61 -4.27 9.03
C GLN A 152 -7.70 -2.79 9.38
N ASP A 153 -8.28 -2.52 10.56
CA ASP A 153 -8.38 -1.18 11.14
C ASP A 153 -7.07 -0.80 11.85
N GLY A 154 -6.73 0.49 11.80
CA GLY A 154 -5.69 1.11 12.64
C GLY A 154 -4.25 0.77 12.26
N VAL A 155 -4.02 0.19 11.08
CA VAL A 155 -2.67 -0.18 10.61
C VAL A 155 -2.10 0.79 9.60
N VAL A 156 -2.95 1.62 8.98
CA VAL A 156 -2.49 2.73 8.15
C VAL A 156 -2.38 3.98 9.01
N THR A 157 -1.14 4.37 9.31
CA THR A 157 -0.84 5.50 10.20
C THR A 157 -0.27 6.67 9.41
N ALA A 158 -0.87 7.85 9.57
CA ALA A 158 -0.32 9.07 9.00
C ALA A 158 1.05 9.38 9.62
N GLY A 159 1.97 9.93 8.82
CA GLY A 159 3.33 10.21 9.27
C GLY A 159 4.28 9.02 9.25
N THR A 160 3.85 7.86 8.75
CA THR A 160 4.64 6.63 8.69
C THR A 160 4.70 6.10 7.26
N TRP A 161 5.86 5.58 6.86
CA TRP A 161 5.98 4.80 5.63
C TRP A 161 5.46 3.40 5.87
N HIS A 162 4.59 2.95 4.98
CA HIS A 162 4.08 1.59 4.91
C HIS A 162 4.51 0.96 3.60
N ARG A 163 4.63 -0.37 3.56
CA ARG A 163 4.99 -1.11 2.36
C ARG A 163 3.99 -2.21 2.09
N ILE A 164 3.53 -2.26 0.84
CA ILE A 164 2.73 -3.37 0.31
C ILE A 164 3.62 -4.15 -0.64
N ALA A 165 3.67 -5.46 -0.47
CA ALA A 165 4.25 -6.37 -1.45
C ALA A 165 3.25 -7.47 -1.79
N MET A 166 3.32 -7.96 -3.02
CA MET A 166 2.43 -8.99 -3.53
C MET A 166 3.18 -10.03 -4.34
N ARG A 167 2.65 -11.25 -4.28
CA ARG A 167 2.90 -12.29 -5.27
C ARG A 167 1.59 -12.53 -6.01
N ILE A 168 1.62 -12.50 -7.34
CA ILE A 168 0.46 -12.80 -8.18
C ILE A 168 0.82 -13.96 -9.09
N PHE A 169 0.04 -15.04 -8.99
CA PHE A 169 0.03 -16.10 -10.00
C PHE A 169 -1.13 -15.83 -10.97
N TRP A 170 -0.79 -15.58 -12.23
CA TRP A 170 -1.71 -15.11 -13.26
C TRP A 170 -2.47 -16.25 -13.91
N SER A 171 -3.79 -16.28 -13.78
CA SER A 171 -4.63 -17.28 -14.44
C SER A 171 -6.06 -16.79 -14.69
N LYS A 172 -6.63 -17.20 -15.83
CA LYS A 172 -8.06 -17.08 -16.13
C LYS A 172 -8.90 -18.10 -15.35
N ASP A 173 -8.30 -19.19 -14.89
CA ASP A 173 -8.93 -20.20 -14.05
C ASP A 173 -8.84 -19.78 -12.57
N PRO A 174 -9.95 -19.45 -11.90
CA PRO A 174 -9.93 -19.05 -10.50
C PRO A 174 -9.45 -20.15 -9.54
N ALA A 175 -9.43 -21.41 -9.98
CA ALA A 175 -8.86 -22.50 -9.19
C ALA A 175 -7.32 -22.54 -9.22
N GLN A 176 -6.69 -21.83 -10.16
CA GLN A 176 -5.25 -21.78 -10.34
C GLN A 176 -4.66 -20.42 -9.96
N GLY A 177 -5.36 -19.33 -10.26
CA GLY A 177 -4.92 -17.98 -9.90
C GLY A 177 -4.83 -17.80 -8.39
N GLN A 178 -3.73 -17.19 -7.93
CA GLN A 178 -3.44 -17.03 -6.51
C GLN A 178 -2.80 -15.68 -6.24
N VAL A 179 -3.06 -15.15 -5.05
CA VAL A 179 -2.44 -13.93 -4.55
C VAL A 179 -1.96 -14.13 -3.12
N ASP A 180 -0.76 -13.63 -2.84
CA ASP A 180 -0.26 -13.40 -1.48
C ASP A 180 0.03 -11.92 -1.29
N VAL A 181 -0.17 -11.44 -0.08
CA VAL A 181 0.03 -10.03 0.28
C VAL A 181 0.84 -9.95 1.56
N TRP A 182 1.81 -9.05 1.55
CA TRP A 182 2.55 -8.61 2.71
C TRP A 182 2.28 -7.12 2.94
N PHE A 183 2.10 -6.77 4.21
CA PHE A 183 1.98 -5.39 4.67
C PHE A 183 3.01 -5.17 5.77
N ASP A 184 3.91 -4.21 5.58
CA ASP A 184 5.03 -3.92 6.50
C ASP A 184 5.84 -5.18 6.87
N GLY A 185 6.06 -6.05 5.88
CA GLY A 185 6.78 -7.31 6.03
C GLY A 185 5.99 -8.48 6.60
N GLU A 186 4.83 -8.24 7.20
CA GLU A 186 3.95 -9.30 7.69
C GLU A 186 3.09 -9.85 6.56
N GLN A 187 3.08 -11.18 6.38
CA GLN A 187 2.19 -11.82 5.42
C GLN A 187 0.75 -11.79 5.93
N VAL A 188 -0.09 -10.97 5.30
CA VAL A 188 -1.50 -10.76 5.70
C VAL A 188 -2.49 -11.55 4.85
N VAL A 189 -2.09 -12.00 3.66
CA VAL A 189 -2.85 -12.91 2.80
C VAL A 189 -1.95 -14.03 2.31
N THR A 190 -2.43 -15.28 2.43
CA THR A 190 -1.71 -16.49 2.00
C THR A 190 -2.53 -17.28 0.99
N GLY A 191 -2.05 -17.35 -0.25
CA GLY A 191 -2.60 -18.20 -1.32
C GLY A 191 -4.08 -17.98 -1.61
N ALA A 192 -4.55 -16.73 -1.58
CA ALA A 192 -5.94 -16.39 -1.89
C ALA A 192 -6.26 -16.74 -3.34
N GLY A 193 -7.17 -17.70 -3.55
CA GLY A 193 -7.61 -18.12 -4.87
C GLY A 193 -8.50 -17.06 -5.53
N ALA A 194 -8.20 -16.69 -6.77
CA ALA A 194 -8.99 -15.74 -7.56
C ALA A 194 -8.76 -15.92 -9.06
N LYS A 195 -9.68 -15.41 -9.88
CA LYS A 195 -9.37 -15.20 -11.31
C LYS A 195 -8.49 -13.96 -11.37
N THR A 196 -7.20 -14.13 -11.61
CA THR A 196 -6.22 -13.03 -11.60
C THR A 196 -5.99 -12.44 -12.99
N LEU A 197 -6.36 -13.14 -14.07
CA LEU A 197 -6.42 -12.59 -15.44
C LEU A 197 -7.85 -12.45 -15.93
N ALA A 198 -8.23 -11.26 -16.41
CA ALA A 198 -9.55 -11.02 -17.02
C ALA A 198 -9.71 -11.77 -18.35
N ASP A 199 -8.69 -11.67 -19.19
CA ASP A 199 -8.66 -12.01 -20.62
C ASP A 199 -7.21 -12.23 -21.10
N ASP A 200 -6.98 -12.24 -22.41
CA ASP A 200 -5.66 -12.47 -23.03
C ASP A 200 -4.80 -11.21 -23.14
N ASN A 201 -5.25 -10.06 -22.63
CA ASN A 201 -4.42 -8.85 -22.60
C ASN A 201 -3.47 -8.89 -21.41
N ALA A 202 -2.30 -8.26 -21.57
CA ALA A 202 -1.42 -7.99 -20.46
C ALA A 202 -2.14 -7.17 -19.38
N HIS A 203 -1.80 -7.41 -18.13
CA HIS A 203 -2.31 -6.66 -17.00
C HIS A 203 -1.24 -5.69 -16.52
N PHE A 204 -1.69 -4.56 -15.95
CA PHE A 204 -0.80 -3.53 -15.46
C PHE A 204 -1.25 -3.03 -14.09
N THR A 205 -0.31 -2.43 -13.37
CA THR A 205 -0.56 -1.88 -12.03
C THR A 205 -0.78 -0.39 -12.13
N GLN A 206 -1.71 0.14 -11.34
CA GLN A 206 -1.84 1.56 -11.07
C GLN A 206 -1.62 1.80 -9.58
N VAL A 207 -0.86 2.84 -9.24
CA VAL A 207 -0.63 3.30 -7.87
C VAL A 207 -0.85 4.81 -7.79
N GLY A 208 -1.43 5.29 -6.69
CA GLY A 208 -1.78 6.70 -6.52
C GLY A 208 -3.06 6.87 -5.73
N LEU A 209 -3.96 7.73 -6.21
CA LEU A 209 -5.26 7.95 -5.59
C LEU A 209 -6.37 7.85 -6.63
N LEU A 210 -7.34 6.96 -6.40
CA LEU A 210 -8.60 6.91 -7.15
C LEU A 210 -9.79 6.98 -6.20
N ARG A 211 -10.76 7.84 -6.55
CA ARG A 211 -12.01 8.06 -5.83
C ARG A 211 -13.20 8.09 -6.80
N GLY A 212 -14.40 7.87 -6.27
CA GLY A 212 -15.64 7.88 -7.04
C GLY A 212 -15.97 9.21 -7.72
N ALA A 213 -17.00 9.20 -8.56
CA ALA A 213 -17.42 10.35 -9.38
C ALA A 213 -18.31 11.34 -8.62
N PHE A 214 -17.75 12.03 -7.63
CA PHE A 214 -18.43 13.07 -6.85
C PHE A 214 -17.42 14.13 -6.40
N GLU A 215 -17.93 15.30 -6.00
CA GLU A 215 -17.12 16.41 -5.49
C GLU A 215 -16.83 16.20 -4.00
N PHE A 216 -15.61 16.53 -3.58
CA PHE A 216 -15.17 16.44 -2.19
C PHE A 216 -14.58 17.77 -1.70
N ASN A 217 -14.61 17.98 -0.38
CA ASN A 217 -14.11 19.22 0.26
C ASN A 217 -12.71 19.07 0.87
N ASP A 218 -12.12 17.88 0.75
CA ASP A 218 -10.75 17.55 1.15
C ASP A 218 -9.80 17.64 -0.06
N SER A 219 -8.50 17.37 0.14
CA SER A 219 -7.54 17.20 -0.95
C SER A 219 -6.49 16.18 -0.51
N PRO A 220 -6.82 14.88 -0.61
CA PRO A 220 -5.98 13.84 -0.06
C PRO A 220 -4.63 13.78 -0.78
N VAL A 221 -3.60 13.44 -0.02
CA VAL A 221 -2.22 13.36 -0.48
C VAL A 221 -1.66 12.00 -0.09
N ILE A 222 -0.99 11.36 -1.04
CA ILE A 222 -0.16 10.18 -0.81
C ILE A 222 1.24 10.48 -1.35
N VAL A 223 2.27 10.03 -0.64
CA VAL A 223 3.62 9.97 -1.17
C VAL A 223 3.91 8.50 -1.44
N ILE A 224 4.43 8.17 -2.63
CA ILE A 224 4.82 6.82 -3.00
C ILE A 224 6.30 6.78 -3.33
N ASP A 225 6.94 5.64 -3.09
CA ASP A 225 8.37 5.44 -3.29
C ASP A 225 8.70 3.93 -3.34
N ASP A 226 9.93 3.59 -3.74
CA ASP A 226 10.51 2.24 -3.74
C ASP A 226 9.59 1.19 -4.39
N ALA A 227 8.95 1.56 -5.51
CA ALA A 227 8.17 0.61 -6.30
C ALA A 227 9.12 -0.33 -7.03
N ALA A 228 8.83 -1.63 -6.98
CA ALA A 228 9.69 -2.65 -7.57
C ALA A 228 8.88 -3.81 -8.11
N GLU A 229 9.35 -4.36 -9.24
CA GLU A 229 8.91 -5.64 -9.77
C GLU A 229 10.05 -6.65 -9.73
N GLY A 230 9.73 -7.90 -9.41
CA GLY A 230 10.71 -8.99 -9.37
C GLY A 230 10.13 -10.36 -9.65
N ASP A 231 10.99 -11.37 -9.57
CA ASP A 231 10.66 -12.78 -9.78
C ASP A 231 10.57 -13.56 -8.45
N THR A 232 11.01 -12.93 -7.37
CA THR A 232 11.01 -13.47 -6.01
C THR A 232 10.53 -12.42 -4.99
N LEU A 233 10.20 -12.87 -3.77
CA LEU A 233 9.83 -11.98 -2.69
C LEU A 233 11.04 -11.10 -2.28
N GLU A 234 12.24 -11.66 -2.33
CA GLU A 234 13.49 -10.98 -2.00
C GLU A 234 13.76 -9.80 -2.94
N ASP A 235 13.44 -9.91 -4.23
CA ASP A 235 13.60 -8.82 -5.21
C ASP A 235 12.80 -7.59 -4.81
N VAL A 236 11.57 -7.79 -4.32
CA VAL A 236 10.65 -6.71 -3.96
C VAL A 236 10.72 -6.32 -2.49
N ARG A 237 11.65 -6.91 -1.71
CA ARG A 237 12.01 -6.50 -0.35
C ARG A 237 10.79 -6.15 0.53
N PRO A 238 9.95 -7.10 0.93
CA PRO A 238 8.69 -6.81 1.64
C PRO A 238 8.90 -6.03 2.96
N ASP A 239 10.07 -6.16 3.57
CA ASP A 239 10.42 -5.54 4.85
C ASP A 239 11.26 -4.26 4.67
N ALA A 240 11.51 -3.82 3.42
CA ALA A 240 12.31 -2.62 3.15
C ALA A 240 11.51 -1.36 3.45
N LEU A 241 11.53 -0.97 4.72
CA LEU A 241 11.25 0.38 5.16
C LEU A 241 12.55 0.89 5.78
N SER A 242 13.02 2.09 5.41
CA SER A 242 14.19 2.62 6.11
C SER A 242 13.85 2.77 7.59
N GLU A 243 14.68 2.19 8.45
CA GLU A 243 14.64 2.46 9.89
C GLU A 243 15.07 3.91 10.12
N GLY A 244 14.14 4.85 9.93
CA GLY A 244 14.29 6.24 10.35
C GLY A 244 14.18 7.27 9.23
N THR A 245 13.04 7.95 9.19
CA THR A 245 12.96 9.38 9.49
C THR A 245 11.55 9.68 10.04
N GLY A 246 11.27 9.14 11.23
CA GLY A 246 10.26 9.74 12.10
C GLY A 246 10.74 11.15 12.48
N GLY A 247 9.93 12.15 12.18
CA GLY A 247 10.29 13.56 12.12
C GLY A 247 11.20 14.08 13.23
N SER A 248 12.32 14.68 12.83
CA SER A 248 13.04 15.67 13.62
C SER A 248 12.57 17.05 13.17
N GLY A 249 11.56 17.57 13.86
CA GLY A 249 11.15 18.97 13.78
C GLY A 249 12.35 19.92 13.94
N GLY A 250 12.30 21.02 13.20
CA GLY A 250 13.45 21.87 12.95
C GLY A 250 14.14 22.47 14.16
N SER A 251 15.41 22.82 13.94
CA SER A 251 16.02 24.03 14.51
C SER A 251 17.12 24.48 13.56
N GLY A 252 16.91 25.66 12.97
CA GLY A 252 17.89 26.32 12.12
C GLY A 252 19.18 26.73 12.86
N PRO A 253 20.15 27.30 12.13
CA PRO A 253 21.52 27.42 12.58
C PRO A 253 21.73 28.61 13.52
N GLY A 254 22.50 28.41 14.59
CA GLY A 254 22.95 29.47 15.50
C GLY A 254 24.22 29.05 16.26
N PRO A 255 25.12 29.99 16.60
CA PRO A 255 26.55 29.83 16.36
C PRO A 255 27.36 29.26 17.54
N ALA A 256 28.56 28.82 17.20
CA ALA A 256 29.61 28.44 18.15
C ALA A 256 29.95 29.56 19.15
N THR A 257 29.94 29.23 20.44
CA THR A 257 30.77 29.88 21.45
C THR A 257 31.27 28.85 22.48
N THR A 258 32.58 28.87 22.66
CA THR A 258 33.33 28.27 23.76
C THR A 258 33.07 29.02 25.07
N ALA A 259 32.87 28.31 26.20
CA ALA A 259 33.56 28.56 27.48
C ALA A 259 32.98 27.77 28.68
N ALA A 260 33.90 27.15 29.40
CA ALA A 260 34.04 27.08 30.87
C ALA A 260 32.88 26.55 31.74
N ALA A 261 33.11 25.33 32.23
CA ALA A 261 32.49 24.79 33.44
C ALA A 261 32.89 25.60 34.68
N THR A 262 31.89 25.97 35.50
CA THR A 262 32.09 26.39 36.88
C THR A 262 31.02 25.75 37.77
N THR A 263 31.50 25.15 38.85
CA THR A 263 30.81 24.52 39.99
C THR A 263 29.93 25.48 40.79
N GLY A 264 28.81 24.98 41.34
CA GLY A 264 28.07 25.67 42.41
C GLY A 264 26.93 24.84 43.00
N SER A 265 27.05 24.52 44.29
CA SER A 265 26.18 23.61 45.07
C SER A 265 25.06 24.33 45.84
N GLY A 266 23.82 23.80 45.76
CA GLY A 266 22.73 23.75 46.78
C GLY A 266 22.16 25.04 47.40
N PRO A 267 21.18 24.96 48.35
CA PRO A 267 20.21 23.88 48.65
C PRO A 267 18.75 24.37 48.97
N SER A 268 17.87 23.39 49.26
CA SER A 268 16.67 23.44 50.16
C SER A 268 15.34 24.08 49.71
N SER A 269 14.24 23.32 49.74
CA SER A 269 13.29 23.25 50.89
C SER A 269 11.93 22.57 50.60
N SER A 270 11.45 21.80 51.59
CA SER A 270 10.06 21.50 52.05
C SER A 270 8.96 21.09 51.04
N ALA A 271 8.32 19.91 51.15
CA ALA A 271 7.22 19.53 52.08
C ALA A 271 5.90 20.31 51.78
N ALA A 272 4.67 19.79 51.75
CA ALA A 272 4.06 18.53 52.17
C ALA A 272 2.61 18.41 51.60
N THR A 273 2.02 17.21 51.73
CA THR A 273 0.60 16.89 52.06
C THR A 273 -0.56 17.28 51.13
N GLY A 274 -1.44 16.30 50.87
CA GLY A 274 -2.85 16.53 50.56
C GLY A 274 -3.59 15.28 50.07
N ALA A 275 -4.30 14.60 50.98
CA ALA A 275 -5.15 13.44 50.72
C ALA A 275 -6.64 13.83 50.60
N GLY A 276 -7.46 12.95 50.00
CA GLY A 276 -8.94 12.93 50.05
C GLY A 276 -9.51 12.41 48.71
N ALA A 277 -10.05 11.19 48.58
CA ALA A 277 -11.33 10.66 49.10
C ALA A 277 -12.53 11.49 48.56
N THR A 278 -13.58 10.98 47.92
CA THR A 278 -14.45 9.83 48.23
C THR A 278 -15.56 9.66 47.16
N THR A 279 -15.99 8.41 46.94
CA THR A 279 -17.38 7.86 46.78
C THR A 279 -18.39 8.40 45.76
N GLY A 280 -19.06 7.47 45.07
CA GLY A 280 -20.41 7.67 44.52
C GLY A 280 -20.96 6.45 43.77
N SER A 281 -21.51 5.48 44.51
CA SER A 281 -22.24 4.30 44.00
C SER A 281 -23.72 4.65 43.77
N GLY A 282 -24.39 3.99 42.82
CA GLY A 282 -25.85 4.10 42.70
C GLY A 282 -26.44 3.26 41.55
N ALA A 283 -27.06 2.14 41.91
CA ALA A 283 -27.83 1.24 41.06
C ALA A 283 -29.34 1.36 41.35
N GLY A 284 -30.18 0.96 40.37
CA GLY A 284 -31.64 0.77 40.47
C GLY A 284 -32.37 1.56 39.37
N GLY A 285 -33.24 1.03 38.50
CA GLY A 285 -34.07 -0.17 38.54
C GLY A 285 -35.55 0.25 38.65
N GLY A 286 -36.38 -0.04 37.63
CA GLY A 286 -37.84 0.11 37.72
C GLY A 286 -38.52 0.55 36.42
N ALA A 287 -39.64 -0.09 36.08
CA ALA A 287 -40.26 -0.15 34.75
C ALA A 287 -41.52 0.74 34.55
N ALA A 288 -41.89 0.83 33.27
CA ALA A 288 -43.23 1.01 32.66
C ALA A 288 -43.96 2.37 32.81
N GLU A 289 -44.26 3.03 31.68
CA GLU A 289 -45.60 3.05 31.04
C GLU A 289 -45.58 3.87 29.72
N ASP A 290 -46.56 3.53 28.88
CA ASP A 290 -46.95 3.94 27.53
C ASP A 290 -46.62 5.33 26.97
N GLY A 291 -46.44 5.39 25.65
CA GLY A 291 -46.57 6.61 24.86
C GLY A 291 -46.07 6.47 23.41
N ASP A 292 -46.98 6.12 22.50
CA ASP A 292 -46.86 6.35 21.06
C ASP A 292 -46.51 7.82 20.77
N ALA A 293 -45.48 8.06 19.95
CA ALA A 293 -45.44 9.14 18.98
C ALA A 293 -44.24 8.94 18.04
N ASP A 294 -44.52 9.17 16.76
CA ASP A 294 -43.63 9.17 15.62
C ASP A 294 -42.29 9.87 15.86
N ASP A 295 -41.17 9.28 15.42
CA ASP A 295 -40.12 10.08 14.80
C ASP A 295 -39.09 9.25 14.01
N ASP A 296 -38.62 9.89 12.96
CA ASP A 296 -37.70 9.42 11.93
C ASP A 296 -36.35 8.94 12.50
N GLY A 297 -35.84 7.80 12.02
CA GLY A 297 -34.51 7.35 12.45
C GLY A 297 -33.95 6.08 11.81
N CYS A 298 -32.97 6.28 10.92
CA CYS A 298 -31.79 5.44 10.70
C CYS A 298 -32.00 3.94 10.47
N ARG A 299 -32.21 3.58 9.21
CA ARG A 299 -31.69 2.30 8.69
C ARG A 299 -30.25 2.52 8.24
N SER A 300 -29.32 1.97 9.01
CA SER A 300 -27.92 1.76 8.60
C SER A 300 -27.90 0.83 7.39
N SER A 301 -27.77 1.40 6.18
CA SER A 301 -27.48 0.63 4.97
C SER A 301 -25.98 0.38 4.91
N THR A 302 -25.59 -0.88 5.06
CA THR A 302 -24.33 -1.43 4.55
C THR A 302 -24.25 -1.17 3.05
N GLY A 303 -23.59 -0.08 2.66
CA GLY A 303 -23.35 0.31 1.27
C GLY A 303 -22.27 -0.58 0.65
N GLY A 304 -22.68 -1.73 0.14
CA GLY A 304 -21.83 -2.51 -0.75
C GLY A 304 -21.65 -1.76 -2.07
N PHE A 305 -20.42 -1.35 -2.38
CA PHE A 305 -20.01 -0.88 -3.71
C PHE A 305 -19.97 -2.06 -4.69
N ALA A 306 -21.14 -2.60 -4.99
CA ALA A 306 -21.35 -3.63 -6.01
C ALA A 306 -22.48 -3.16 -6.93
N GLY A 307 -22.20 -2.19 -7.82
CA GLY A 307 -23.25 -1.72 -8.73
C GLY A 307 -22.94 -0.47 -9.55
N ALA A 308 -21.80 -0.42 -10.24
CA ALA A 308 -21.61 0.54 -11.35
C ALA A 308 -20.61 0.08 -12.43
N TRP A 309 -20.24 -1.20 -12.47
CA TRP A 309 -19.27 -1.73 -13.43
C TRP A 309 -19.96 -2.57 -14.51
N ALA A 310 -20.80 -1.94 -15.33
CA ALA A 310 -21.26 -2.52 -16.59
C ALA A 310 -21.99 -1.46 -17.44
N LEU A 311 -21.28 -0.47 -17.98
CA LEU A 311 -21.66 0.28 -19.20
C LEU A 311 -20.66 1.44 -19.44
N LEU A 312 -19.48 1.15 -20.02
CA LEU A 312 -18.89 1.94 -21.12
C LEU A 312 -17.55 1.36 -21.63
N ALA A 313 -17.50 0.08 -21.98
CA ALA A 313 -16.42 -0.42 -22.84
C ALA A 313 -16.71 -0.01 -24.30
N ARG A 314 -16.50 1.28 -24.63
CA ARG A 314 -16.32 1.83 -25.99
C ARG A 314 -16.26 3.37 -25.95
N ALA A 315 -15.14 3.92 -25.51
CA ALA A 315 -14.63 5.18 -26.05
C ALA A 315 -13.17 5.32 -25.63
N ILE A 316 -12.34 5.80 -26.57
CA ILE A 316 -10.94 6.22 -26.40
C ILE A 316 -9.92 5.09 -26.57
N ALA A 317 -9.74 4.71 -27.83
CA ALA A 317 -8.41 4.49 -28.38
C ALA A 317 -8.07 5.73 -29.22
N ALA A 318 -7.28 6.64 -28.65
CA ALA A 318 -6.50 7.68 -29.32
C ALA A 318 -5.56 8.31 -28.29
#